data_AF-A0A2W6E098-F1
#
_entry.id   AF-A0A2W6E098-F1
#
_cell.length_a   1.000
_cell.length_b   1.000
_cell.length_c   1.000
_cell.angle_alpha   90.00
_cell.angle_beta   90.00
_cell.angle_gamma   90.00
#
_symmetry.space_group_name_H-M   'P 1'
#
loop_
_entity.id
_entity.type
_entity.pdbx_description
1 polymer ?
#
loop_
_entity_poly.entity_id
_entity_poly.type
_entity_poly.pdbx_seq_one_letter_code
_entity_poly.pdbx_strand_id
1 'polypeptide(L)'
;MTRWARAIRRGWVLADRMPEPDVDEFAEASEVVAALAGPYGGRDTLLAVQHPHRTPQALAQGLSLADALPAARHALNRLRANAYQQVPDVVAPYRVDGPDGVAVGLLCLVDSAAVDAHGRSWVRHSEEVYPQVVIERAAVLAALGCATSAAMLVPVIDGEQLTAAVLDSIDGLGAPAVSAIDSDGRTHRLWLLGPGAGQDAVLAVVARGPLLVADGNHRVAAAAASDRSSLLALVTGGPALRIGAIHRALVGTGLASGDLADAWFRAGLAVWEGRQSDPPGCPGSVVARASGADLLVALPRPEPGEPLPRIDHGLVERLLIADALGIDPAGPHVRALPAGHPAGAQVDAVLQLAPVPFADVLAVHQQGRRMPRKSTYFTPKPRSGLLLADLTE
;
A
#
# COMPACT_ATOMS: atom_id res chain seq x y z
N MET A 1 -8.18 -24.12 -17.94
CA MET A 1 -7.28 -23.09 -17.39
C MET A 1 -7.82 -22.70 -16.02
N THR A 2 -7.09 -22.99 -14.95
CA THR A 2 -7.37 -22.42 -13.62
C THR A 2 -7.33 -20.90 -13.76
N ARG A 3 -8.45 -20.22 -13.55
CA ARG A 3 -8.47 -18.75 -13.56
C ARG A 3 -7.70 -18.29 -12.32
N TRP A 4 -6.60 -17.56 -12.56
CA TRP A 4 -5.73 -17.00 -11.50
C TRP A 4 -6.39 -15.82 -10.77
N ALA A 5 -7.53 -15.33 -11.26
CA ALA A 5 -8.45 -14.47 -10.52
C ALA A 5 -9.81 -15.19 -10.38
N ARG A 6 -10.41 -15.16 -9.19
CA ARG A 6 -11.62 -15.93 -8.87
C ARG A 6 -12.51 -15.24 -7.84
N ALA A 7 -13.76 -15.66 -7.79
CA ALA A 7 -14.71 -15.25 -6.76
C ALA A 7 -14.27 -15.72 -5.36
N ILE A 8 -14.74 -15.01 -4.35
CA ILE A 8 -14.62 -15.37 -2.95
C ILE A 8 -15.72 -16.40 -2.65
N ARG A 9 -15.35 -17.68 -2.51
CA ARG A 9 -16.32 -18.75 -2.22
C ARG A 9 -17.05 -18.52 -0.91
N ARG A 10 -16.30 -18.11 0.12
CA ARG A 10 -16.83 -17.76 1.43
C ARG A 10 -16.22 -16.45 1.90
N GLY A 11 -17.06 -15.44 2.02
CA GLY A 11 -16.67 -14.11 2.49
C GLY A 11 -17.52 -13.65 3.66
N TRP A 12 -17.10 -12.55 4.28
CA TRP A 12 -17.83 -11.85 5.33
C TRP A 12 -17.83 -10.37 5.01
N VAL A 13 -19.02 -9.81 4.77
CA VAL A 13 -19.22 -8.39 4.52
C VAL A 13 -19.62 -7.70 5.83
N LEU A 14 -19.11 -6.50 6.07
CA LEU A 14 -19.48 -5.73 7.25
C LEU A 14 -21.00 -5.47 7.27
N ALA A 15 -21.65 -5.73 8.41
CA ALA A 15 -23.11 -5.59 8.53
C ALA A 15 -23.57 -4.20 9.00
N ASP A 16 -22.80 -3.53 9.86
CA ASP A 16 -23.19 -2.25 10.46
C ASP A 16 -22.00 -1.29 10.54
N ARG A 17 -21.36 -1.17 11.71
CA ARG A 17 -20.22 -0.28 11.94
C ARG A 17 -18.92 -1.06 12.08
N MET A 18 -17.84 -0.51 11.50
CA MET A 18 -16.50 -1.05 11.67
C MET A 18 -16.09 -1.06 13.14
N PRO A 19 -15.53 -2.17 13.65
CA PRO A 19 -14.86 -2.17 14.95
C PRO A 19 -13.63 -1.26 14.89
N GLU A 20 -13.66 -0.14 15.63
CA GLU A 20 -12.54 0.78 15.80
C GLU A 20 -11.36 0.09 16.52
N PRO A 21 -10.10 0.51 16.28
CA PRO A 21 -9.67 1.56 15.36
C PRO A 21 -9.55 1.07 13.91
N ASP A 22 -9.55 2.00 12.95
CA ASP A 22 -9.26 1.68 11.56
C ASP A 22 -7.82 1.14 11.43
N VAL A 23 -7.67 0.02 10.72
CA VAL A 23 -6.39 -0.66 10.60
C VAL A 23 -5.45 0.11 9.68
N ASP A 24 -6.00 0.85 8.71
CA ASP A 24 -5.22 1.48 7.65
C ASP A 24 -4.57 2.82 8.06
N GLU A 25 -4.84 3.31 9.27
CA GLU A 25 -4.31 4.58 9.82
C GLU A 25 -2.85 4.50 10.27
N PHE A 26 -2.30 3.30 10.47
CA PHE A 26 -1.00 3.12 11.14
C PHE A 26 0.08 2.64 10.17
N ALA A 27 1.16 3.40 10.05
CA ALA A 27 2.29 3.08 9.20
C ALA A 27 3.40 2.36 9.98
N GLU A 28 3.57 2.69 11.25
CA GLU A 28 4.67 2.22 12.10
C GLU A 28 4.21 1.26 13.20
N ALA A 29 5.09 0.33 13.60
CA ALA A 29 4.78 -0.62 14.66
C ALA A 29 4.50 0.06 16.01
N SER A 30 5.16 1.18 16.30
CA SER A 30 4.93 1.98 17.52
C SER A 30 3.55 2.64 17.54
N GLU A 31 3.05 3.10 16.38
CA GLU A 31 1.70 3.65 16.24
C GLU A 31 0.64 2.58 16.48
N VAL A 32 0.85 1.38 15.93
CA VAL A 32 -0.02 0.22 16.18
C VAL A 32 -0.05 -0.12 17.67
N VAL A 33 1.10 -0.16 18.35
CA VAL A 33 1.17 -0.42 19.81
C VAL A 33 0.45 0.68 20.58
N ALA A 34 0.64 1.95 20.23
CA ALA A 34 -0.02 3.07 20.89
C ALA A 34 -1.55 3.02 20.71
N ALA A 35 -2.02 2.73 19.50
CA ALA A 35 -3.44 2.57 19.19
C ALA A 35 -4.07 1.40 19.96
N LEU A 36 -3.35 0.26 20.02
CA LEU A 36 -3.76 -0.90 20.79
C LEU A 36 -3.63 -0.70 22.30
N ALA A 37 -2.83 0.23 22.80
CA ALA A 37 -2.78 0.59 24.22
C ALA A 37 -3.89 1.56 24.63
N GLY A 38 -4.51 2.21 23.64
CA GLY A 38 -5.60 3.17 23.83
C GLY A 38 -6.93 2.53 24.23
N PRO A 39 -8.05 3.28 24.10
CA PRO A 39 -9.39 2.85 24.58
C PRO A 39 -9.93 1.58 23.90
N TYR A 40 -9.29 1.12 22.83
CA TYR A 40 -9.68 -0.05 22.05
C TYR A 40 -8.90 -1.32 22.41
N GLY A 41 -7.86 -1.22 23.24
CA GLY A 41 -6.91 -2.30 23.52
C GLY A 41 -7.44 -3.56 24.17
N GLY A 42 -8.60 -3.48 24.82
CA GLY A 42 -9.27 -4.61 25.46
C GLY A 42 -10.41 -5.22 24.64
N ARG A 43 -10.65 -4.76 23.40
CA ARG A 43 -11.74 -5.23 22.55
C ARG A 43 -11.22 -6.10 21.42
N ASP A 44 -12.09 -6.95 20.88
CA ASP A 44 -11.82 -7.61 19.61
C ASP A 44 -11.87 -6.55 18.50
N THR A 45 -10.73 -6.30 17.86
CA THR A 45 -10.60 -5.38 16.74
C THR A 45 -9.81 -6.04 15.63
N LEU A 46 -10.01 -5.62 14.38
CA LEU A 46 -9.19 -6.14 13.27
C LEU A 46 -7.71 -5.77 13.45
N LEU A 47 -7.41 -4.61 14.05
CA LEU A 47 -6.04 -4.22 14.35
C LEU A 47 -5.37 -5.23 15.31
N ALA A 48 -6.07 -5.63 16.38
CA ALA A 48 -5.58 -6.63 17.33
C ALA A 48 -5.43 -8.01 16.69
N VAL A 49 -6.36 -8.40 15.81
CA VAL A 49 -6.29 -9.66 15.06
C VAL A 49 -5.10 -9.69 14.10
N GLN A 50 -4.79 -8.56 13.45
CA GLN A 50 -3.67 -8.45 12.51
C GLN A 50 -2.30 -8.33 13.21
N HIS A 51 -2.27 -7.80 14.44
CA HIS A 51 -1.05 -7.60 15.23
C HIS A 51 -1.17 -8.16 16.66
N PRO A 52 -1.39 -9.47 16.82
CA PRO A 52 -1.78 -10.02 18.12
C PRO A 52 -0.67 -9.96 19.18
N HIS A 53 0.60 -10.02 18.76
CA HIS A 53 1.77 -9.85 19.64
C HIS A 53 2.01 -8.41 20.09
N ARG A 54 1.31 -7.42 19.50
CA ARG A 54 1.40 -6.01 19.86
C ARG A 54 0.28 -5.55 20.79
N THR A 55 -0.62 -6.47 21.17
CA THR A 55 -1.70 -6.17 22.12
C THR A 55 -1.13 -5.94 23.52
N PRO A 56 -1.77 -5.10 24.37
CA PRO A 56 -1.29 -4.86 25.73
C PRO A 56 -1.14 -6.15 26.55
N GLN A 57 -2.08 -7.09 26.38
CA GLN A 57 -2.04 -8.39 27.04
C GLN A 57 -0.83 -9.23 26.59
N ALA A 58 -0.58 -9.33 25.28
CA ALA A 58 0.55 -10.08 24.75
C ALA A 58 1.89 -9.48 25.20
N LEU A 59 2.01 -8.14 25.17
CA LEU A 59 3.21 -7.43 25.62
C LEU A 59 3.45 -7.64 27.12
N ALA A 60 2.41 -7.55 27.96
CA ALA A 60 2.53 -7.78 29.40
C ALA A 60 2.95 -9.22 29.75
N GLN A 61 2.59 -10.18 28.90
CA GLN A 61 2.93 -11.60 29.06
C GLN A 61 4.21 -12.01 28.31
N GLY A 62 4.82 -11.09 27.54
CA GLY A 62 6.00 -11.38 26.71
C GLY A 62 5.72 -12.43 25.61
N LEU A 63 4.50 -12.50 25.09
CA LEU A 63 4.13 -13.51 24.09
C LEU A 63 4.81 -13.24 22.75
N SER A 64 5.29 -14.32 22.12
CA SER A 64 5.70 -14.26 20.72
C SER A 64 4.48 -14.11 19.79
N LEU A 65 4.71 -13.83 18.51
CA LEU A 65 3.65 -13.91 17.50
C LEU A 65 2.96 -15.27 17.52
N ALA A 66 3.74 -16.36 17.53
CA ALA A 66 3.21 -17.72 17.51
C ALA A 66 2.25 -17.98 18.68
N ASP A 67 2.63 -17.54 19.88
CA ASP A 67 1.85 -17.73 21.11
C ASP A 67 0.57 -16.88 21.13
N ALA A 68 0.56 -15.73 20.46
CA ALA A 68 -0.57 -14.82 20.41
C ALA A 68 -1.63 -15.18 19.34
N LEU A 69 -1.26 -15.98 18.32
CA LEU A 69 -2.15 -16.34 17.20
C LEU A 69 -3.43 -17.09 17.57
N PRO A 70 -3.45 -18.04 18.54
CA PRO A 70 -4.68 -18.70 18.96
C PRO A 70 -5.73 -17.70 19.48
N ALA A 71 -5.32 -16.73 20.30
CA ALA A 71 -6.19 -15.67 20.79
C ALA A 71 -6.73 -14.79 19.64
N ALA A 72 -5.87 -14.46 18.67
CA ALA A 72 -6.24 -13.73 17.46
C ALA A 72 -7.34 -14.45 16.65
N ARG A 73 -7.21 -15.77 16.49
CA ARG A 73 -8.21 -16.59 15.79
C ARG A 73 -9.56 -16.58 16.50
N HIS A 74 -9.57 -16.68 17.83
CA HIS A 74 -10.80 -16.59 18.62
C HIS A 74 -11.44 -15.20 18.51
N ALA A 75 -10.65 -14.12 18.55
CA ALA A 75 -11.12 -12.76 18.33
C ALA A 75 -11.73 -12.58 16.94
N LEU A 76 -11.07 -13.09 15.89
CA LEU A 76 -11.61 -13.05 14.52
C LEU A 76 -12.95 -13.79 14.39
N ASN A 77 -13.08 -14.95 15.03
CA ASN A 77 -14.34 -15.71 15.01
C ASN A 77 -15.48 -14.94 15.70
N ARG A 78 -15.21 -14.29 16.83
CA ARG A 78 -16.19 -13.43 17.51
C ARG A 78 -16.56 -12.21 16.67
N LEU A 79 -15.58 -11.57 16.03
CA LEU A 79 -15.83 -10.47 15.09
C LEU A 79 -16.74 -10.90 13.95
N ARG A 80 -16.42 -12.00 13.27
CA ARG A 80 -17.25 -12.56 12.18
C ARG A 80 -18.68 -12.84 12.62
N ALA A 81 -18.87 -13.36 13.83
CA ALA A 81 -20.20 -13.68 14.35
C ALA A 81 -21.03 -12.44 14.72
N ASN A 82 -20.38 -11.35 15.15
CA ASN A 82 -21.06 -10.21 15.75
C ASN A 82 -21.17 -8.99 14.83
N ALA A 83 -20.23 -8.80 13.91
CA ALA A 83 -20.11 -7.58 13.10
C ALA A 83 -20.23 -7.81 11.59
N TYR A 84 -20.28 -9.07 11.14
CA TYR A 84 -20.26 -9.41 9.72
C TYR A 84 -21.41 -10.34 9.33
N GLN A 85 -21.83 -10.21 8.08
CA GLN A 85 -22.73 -11.14 7.42
C GLN A 85 -21.93 -12.02 6.46
N GLN A 86 -22.14 -13.33 6.52
CA GLN A 86 -21.50 -14.27 5.61
C GLN A 86 -22.13 -14.17 4.20
N VAL A 87 -21.28 -14.19 3.17
CA VAL A 87 -21.67 -14.10 1.75
C VAL A 87 -20.96 -15.20 0.93
N PRO A 88 -21.69 -16.00 0.13
CA PRO A 88 -21.10 -17.06 -0.69
C PRO A 88 -20.91 -16.66 -2.15
N ASP A 89 -19.83 -17.15 -2.76
CA ASP A 89 -19.55 -17.09 -4.21
C ASP A 89 -19.70 -15.69 -4.83
N VAL A 90 -19.10 -14.68 -4.19
CA VAL A 90 -19.18 -13.28 -4.62
C VAL A 90 -17.86 -12.74 -5.16
N VAL A 91 -17.96 -11.80 -6.08
CA VAL A 91 -16.96 -10.74 -6.23
C VAL A 91 -17.59 -9.44 -5.76
N ALA A 92 -16.78 -8.47 -5.37
CA ALA A 92 -17.28 -7.23 -4.81
C ALA A 92 -16.84 -6.03 -5.65
N PRO A 93 -17.71 -5.50 -6.54
CA PRO A 93 -17.49 -4.19 -7.13
C PRO A 93 -17.29 -3.16 -6.02
N TYR A 94 -16.30 -2.29 -6.20
CA TYR A 94 -15.83 -1.39 -5.17
C TYR A 94 -15.57 -0.01 -5.76
N ARG A 95 -16.00 1.02 -5.03
CA ARG A 95 -15.73 2.42 -5.36
C ARG A 95 -15.28 3.15 -4.12
N VAL A 96 -14.23 3.94 -4.26
CA VAL A 96 -13.80 4.89 -3.25
C VAL A 96 -13.66 6.26 -3.89
N ASP A 97 -14.24 7.27 -3.24
CA ASP A 97 -14.18 8.68 -3.63
C ASP A 97 -13.56 9.47 -2.49
N GLY A 98 -12.57 10.31 -2.76
CA GLY A 98 -11.89 11.10 -1.74
C GLY A 98 -11.18 12.34 -2.30
N PRO A 99 -10.61 13.17 -1.41
CA PRO A 99 -9.83 14.35 -1.82
C PRO A 99 -8.58 13.98 -2.66
N ASP A 100 -8.10 12.75 -2.49
CA ASP A 100 -6.90 12.20 -3.12
C ASP A 100 -7.19 11.31 -4.35
N GLY A 101 -8.42 11.30 -4.85
CA GLY A 101 -8.79 10.69 -6.12
C GLY A 101 -10.07 9.86 -6.09
N VAL A 102 -10.29 9.10 -7.16
CA VAL A 102 -11.39 8.15 -7.28
C VAL A 102 -10.85 6.85 -7.87
N ALA A 103 -11.10 5.74 -7.17
CA ALA A 103 -10.78 4.41 -7.66
C ALA A 103 -12.04 3.55 -7.71
N VAL A 104 -12.23 2.89 -8.85
CA VAL A 104 -13.29 1.90 -9.09
C VAL A 104 -12.62 0.60 -9.50
N GLY A 105 -13.02 -0.51 -8.88
CA GLY A 105 -12.35 -1.79 -9.08
C GLY A 105 -13.14 -2.97 -8.53
N LEU A 106 -12.54 -4.15 -8.63
CA LEU A 106 -13.12 -5.40 -8.18
C LEU A 106 -12.31 -5.95 -7.01
N LEU A 107 -12.98 -6.20 -5.89
CA LEU A 107 -12.47 -7.06 -4.82
C LEU A 107 -12.72 -8.52 -5.20
N CYS A 108 -11.65 -9.30 -5.33
CA CYS A 108 -11.68 -10.71 -5.67
C CYS A 108 -10.46 -11.44 -5.09
N LEU A 109 -10.43 -12.77 -5.23
CA LEU A 109 -9.25 -13.56 -4.89
C LEU A 109 -8.34 -13.67 -6.12
N VAL A 110 -7.06 -13.41 -5.90
CA VAL A 110 -5.99 -13.52 -6.90
C VAL A 110 -4.97 -14.55 -6.42
N ASP A 111 -4.56 -15.45 -7.31
CA ASP A 111 -3.39 -16.30 -7.11
C ASP A 111 -2.13 -15.47 -7.36
N SER A 112 -1.49 -15.07 -6.26
CA SER A 112 -0.30 -14.23 -6.26
C SER A 112 0.97 -14.92 -6.77
N ALA A 113 0.97 -16.25 -6.88
CA ALA A 113 2.08 -17.04 -7.42
C ALA A 113 1.84 -17.48 -8.87
N ALA A 114 0.70 -17.13 -9.47
CA ALA A 114 0.36 -17.54 -10.82
C ALA A 114 1.33 -16.94 -11.86
N VAL A 115 1.74 -17.78 -12.81
CA VAL A 115 2.61 -17.41 -13.92
C VAL A 115 1.95 -17.65 -15.27
N ASP A 116 2.39 -16.92 -16.29
CA ASP A 116 2.00 -17.14 -17.69
C ASP A 116 2.71 -18.37 -18.31
N ALA A 117 2.40 -18.67 -19.57
CA ALA A 117 3.00 -19.78 -20.30
C ALA A 117 4.53 -19.69 -20.48
N HIS A 118 5.12 -18.51 -20.21
CA HIS A 118 6.55 -18.25 -20.26
C HIS A 118 7.19 -18.16 -18.86
N GLY A 119 6.46 -18.53 -17.81
CA GLY A 119 6.95 -18.49 -16.42
C GLY A 119 7.01 -17.07 -15.83
N ARG A 120 6.40 -16.07 -16.47
CA ARG A 120 6.38 -14.69 -15.95
C ARG A 120 5.18 -14.52 -15.03
N SER A 121 5.40 -13.96 -13.85
CA SER A 121 4.31 -13.74 -12.88
C SER A 121 3.21 -12.82 -13.43
N TRP A 122 1.95 -13.18 -13.15
CA TRP A 122 0.79 -12.34 -13.40
C TRP A 122 0.70 -11.19 -12.40
N VAL A 123 1.03 -11.43 -11.13
CA VAL A 123 1.14 -10.38 -10.11
C VAL A 123 2.59 -10.03 -9.90
N ARG A 124 2.95 -8.78 -10.16
CA ARG A 124 4.35 -8.37 -10.18
C ARG A 124 4.61 -7.27 -9.16
N HIS A 125 5.60 -7.50 -8.32
CA HIS A 125 6.05 -6.55 -7.31
C HIS A 125 6.55 -5.26 -7.94
N SER A 126 6.14 -4.14 -7.36
CA SER A 126 6.66 -2.81 -7.73
C SER A 126 7.96 -2.49 -7.00
N GLU A 127 8.14 -3.01 -5.77
CA GLU A 127 9.27 -2.67 -4.89
C GLU A 127 9.89 -3.91 -4.21
N GLU A 128 11.02 -3.71 -3.52
CA GLU A 128 11.65 -4.72 -2.69
C GLU A 128 10.85 -5.03 -1.41
N VAL A 129 10.82 -6.31 -1.03
CA VAL A 129 10.11 -6.79 0.17
C VAL A 129 11.08 -7.18 1.27
N TYR A 130 10.77 -6.81 2.51
CA TYR A 130 11.58 -7.16 3.67
C TYR A 130 11.25 -8.56 4.19
N PRO A 131 12.22 -9.51 4.21
CA PRO A 131 11.95 -10.91 4.55
C PRO A 131 11.24 -11.11 5.89
N GLN A 132 11.63 -10.38 6.94
CA GLN A 132 11.03 -10.51 8.27
C GLN A 132 9.55 -10.08 8.28
N VAL A 133 9.21 -9.02 7.55
CA VAL A 133 7.81 -8.55 7.42
C VAL A 133 6.98 -9.56 6.64
N VAL A 134 7.57 -10.21 5.62
CA VAL A 134 6.91 -11.27 4.85
C VAL A 134 6.63 -12.48 5.75
N ILE A 135 7.61 -12.93 6.54
CA ILE A 135 7.46 -14.06 7.47
C ILE A 135 6.36 -13.78 8.50
N GLU A 136 6.37 -12.60 9.13
CA GLU A 136 5.34 -12.19 10.10
C GLU A 136 3.94 -12.24 9.48
N ARG A 137 3.77 -11.61 8.30
CA ARG A 137 2.47 -11.57 7.60
C ARG A 137 2.02 -12.93 7.12
N ALA A 138 2.93 -13.79 6.66
CA ALA A 138 2.62 -15.14 6.22
C ALA A 138 2.14 -16.00 7.41
N ALA A 139 2.79 -15.88 8.57
CA ALA A 139 2.38 -16.58 9.79
C ALA A 139 0.97 -16.16 10.24
N VAL A 140 0.68 -14.85 10.23
CA VAL A 140 -0.67 -14.33 10.53
C VAL A 140 -1.69 -14.85 9.52
N LEU A 141 -1.42 -14.74 8.22
CA LEU A 141 -2.33 -15.17 7.16
C LEU A 141 -2.67 -16.68 7.27
N ALA A 142 -1.65 -17.51 7.43
CA ALA A 142 -1.79 -18.95 7.58
C ALA A 142 -2.56 -19.32 8.85
N ALA A 143 -2.27 -18.65 9.97
CA ALA A 143 -2.95 -18.94 11.22
C ALA A 143 -4.38 -18.41 11.28
N LEU A 144 -4.73 -17.34 10.57
CA LEU A 144 -6.10 -16.85 10.52
C LEU A 144 -6.94 -17.60 9.48
N GLY A 145 -6.32 -18.12 8.41
CA GLY A 145 -7.05 -18.72 7.28
C GLY A 145 -7.99 -17.72 6.60
N CYS A 146 -7.72 -16.42 6.74
CA CYS A 146 -8.61 -15.34 6.37
C CYS A 146 -7.80 -14.14 5.89
N ALA A 147 -8.13 -13.61 4.73
CA ALA A 147 -7.71 -12.27 4.36
C ALA A 147 -8.62 -11.25 5.07
N THR A 148 -8.03 -10.39 5.89
CA THR A 148 -8.71 -9.31 6.62
C THR A 148 -8.52 -7.93 5.99
N SER A 149 -7.63 -7.84 5.00
CA SER A 149 -7.34 -6.63 4.24
C SER A 149 -6.98 -6.99 2.80
N ALA A 150 -7.26 -6.07 1.87
CA ALA A 150 -6.99 -6.26 0.45
C ALA A 150 -5.69 -5.57 0.02
N ALA A 151 -4.84 -6.25 -0.75
CA ALA A 151 -3.79 -5.57 -1.50
C ALA A 151 -4.39 -4.77 -2.65
N MET A 152 -3.72 -3.70 -3.08
CA MET A 152 -4.14 -2.91 -4.24
C MET A 152 -3.32 -3.32 -5.45
N LEU A 153 -4.00 -3.78 -6.50
CA LEU A 153 -3.39 -4.20 -7.75
C LEU A 153 -3.91 -3.34 -8.90
N VAL A 154 -3.01 -2.95 -9.81
CA VAL A 154 -3.33 -2.09 -10.95
C VAL A 154 -3.01 -2.83 -12.25
N PRO A 155 -3.96 -2.92 -13.21
CA PRO A 155 -3.68 -3.48 -14.52
C PRO A 155 -2.56 -2.72 -15.24
N VAL A 156 -1.60 -3.44 -15.80
CA VAL A 156 -0.54 -2.84 -16.64
C VAL A 156 -1.07 -2.43 -18.02
N ILE A 157 -2.17 -3.06 -18.43
CA ILE A 157 -2.91 -2.82 -19.67
C ILE A 157 -4.40 -2.80 -19.36
N ASP A 158 -5.19 -2.17 -20.23
CA ASP A 158 -6.64 -2.21 -20.21
C ASP A 158 -7.31 -1.75 -18.89
N GLY A 159 -6.67 -0.84 -18.14
CA GLY A 159 -7.21 -0.33 -16.87
C GLY A 159 -8.56 0.38 -17.02
N GLU A 160 -8.74 1.15 -18.09
CA GLU A 160 -10.01 1.84 -18.40
C GLU A 160 -11.15 0.85 -18.67
N GLN A 161 -10.87 -0.25 -19.38
CA GLN A 161 -11.85 -1.30 -19.66
C GLN A 161 -12.27 -2.03 -18.38
N LEU A 162 -11.35 -2.25 -17.43
CA LEU A 162 -11.70 -2.76 -16.10
C LEU A 162 -12.61 -1.78 -15.36
N THR A 163 -12.25 -0.51 -15.31
CA THR A 163 -13.06 0.53 -14.66
C THR A 163 -14.48 0.58 -15.27
N ALA A 164 -14.60 0.56 -16.59
CA ALA A 164 -15.89 0.54 -17.28
C ALA A 164 -16.72 -0.71 -16.95
N ALA A 165 -16.12 -1.91 -17.04
CA ALA A 165 -16.82 -3.15 -16.73
C ALA A 165 -17.33 -3.22 -15.27
N VAL A 166 -16.57 -2.67 -14.33
CA VAL A 166 -16.98 -2.59 -12.93
C VAL A 166 -18.11 -1.56 -12.75
N LEU A 167 -18.04 -0.40 -13.40
CA LEU A 167 -19.12 0.60 -13.35
C LEU A 167 -20.43 0.05 -13.91
N ASP A 168 -20.39 -0.61 -15.07
CA ASP A 168 -21.57 -1.25 -15.67
C ASP A 168 -22.18 -2.29 -14.71
N SER A 169 -21.34 -3.04 -13.99
CA SER A 169 -21.82 -3.99 -12.97
C SER A 169 -22.46 -3.29 -11.77
N ILE A 170 -21.96 -2.13 -11.34
CA ILE A 170 -22.52 -1.35 -10.24
C ILE A 170 -23.91 -0.81 -10.62
N ASP A 171 -24.06 -0.29 -11.83
CA ASP A 171 -25.33 0.26 -12.32
C ASP A 171 -26.44 -0.80 -12.33
N GLY A 172 -26.10 -2.06 -12.63
CA GLY A 172 -27.03 -3.19 -12.55
C GLY A 172 -27.39 -3.67 -11.14
N LEU A 173 -26.60 -3.32 -10.11
CA LEU A 173 -26.77 -3.80 -8.73
C LEU A 173 -27.55 -2.81 -7.83
N GLY A 174 -27.60 -1.53 -8.19
CA GLY A 174 -28.30 -0.51 -7.41
C GLY A 174 -27.52 -0.04 -6.17
N ALA A 175 -28.14 -0.07 -4.99
CA ALA A 175 -27.53 0.47 -3.77
C ALA A 175 -26.37 -0.41 -3.25
N PRO A 176 -25.31 0.20 -2.67
CA PRO A 176 -24.18 -0.57 -2.13
C PRO A 176 -24.61 -1.42 -0.93
N ALA A 177 -23.99 -2.58 -0.78
CA ALA A 177 -24.13 -3.43 0.39
C ALA A 177 -23.46 -2.81 1.64
N VAL A 178 -22.35 -2.08 1.43
CA VAL A 178 -21.67 -1.33 2.50
C VAL A 178 -21.30 0.06 1.99
N SER A 179 -21.53 1.07 2.82
CA SER A 179 -21.06 2.45 2.61
C SER A 179 -20.44 2.98 3.89
N ALA A 180 -19.18 3.38 3.85
CA ALA A 180 -18.43 3.83 5.01
C ALA A 180 -17.53 5.02 4.67
N ILE A 181 -17.34 5.94 5.62
CA ILE A 181 -16.43 7.08 5.49
C ILE A 181 -15.22 6.85 6.40
N ASP A 182 -14.00 6.99 5.88
CA ASP A 182 -12.76 6.88 6.67
C ASP A 182 -12.41 8.22 7.37
N SER A 183 -11.36 8.22 8.20
CA SER A 183 -10.90 9.40 8.93
C SER A 183 -10.31 10.49 8.03
N ASP A 184 -9.86 10.13 6.82
CA ASP A 184 -9.37 11.05 5.78
C ASP A 184 -10.51 11.63 4.92
N GLY A 185 -11.77 11.29 5.21
CA GLY A 185 -12.95 11.77 4.50
C GLY A 185 -13.22 11.07 3.17
N ARG A 186 -12.60 9.90 2.91
CA ARG A 186 -12.90 9.06 1.75
C ARG A 186 -14.18 8.28 1.99
N THR A 187 -15.05 8.26 0.98
CA THR A 187 -16.29 7.48 0.97
C THR A 187 -16.06 6.17 0.23
N HIS A 188 -16.09 5.06 0.96
CA HIS A 188 -15.95 3.70 0.44
C HIS A 188 -17.31 3.06 0.25
N ARG A 189 -17.54 2.47 -0.91
CA ARG A 189 -18.78 1.77 -1.27
C ARG A 189 -18.45 0.42 -1.87
N LEU A 190 -19.14 -0.61 -1.40
CA LEU A 190 -18.95 -1.99 -1.80
C LEU A 190 -20.30 -2.61 -2.19
N TRP A 191 -20.33 -3.29 -3.33
CA TRP A 191 -21.47 -4.07 -3.81
C TRP A 191 -21.11 -5.55 -3.81
N LEU A 192 -22.12 -6.42 -3.89
CA LEU A 192 -21.94 -7.86 -3.97
C LEU A 192 -22.48 -8.36 -5.30
N LEU A 193 -21.61 -8.94 -6.13
CA LEU A 193 -21.96 -9.53 -7.41
C LEU A 193 -21.84 -11.05 -7.31
N GLY A 194 -22.99 -11.72 -7.22
CA GLY A 194 -23.11 -13.18 -7.13
C GLY A 194 -22.80 -13.91 -8.44
N PRO A 195 -22.87 -15.26 -8.43
CA PRO A 195 -22.47 -16.07 -9.57
C PRO A 195 -23.37 -15.86 -10.79
N GLY A 196 -22.76 -15.82 -11.98
CA GLY A 196 -23.45 -15.65 -13.25
C GLY A 196 -22.60 -14.91 -14.28
N ALA A 197 -23.21 -14.62 -15.44
CA ALA A 197 -22.52 -14.01 -16.58
C ALA A 197 -21.84 -12.67 -16.24
N GLY A 198 -22.44 -11.85 -15.37
CA GLY A 198 -21.84 -10.59 -14.92
C GLY A 198 -20.55 -10.79 -14.13
N GLN A 199 -20.55 -11.70 -13.15
CA GLN A 199 -19.35 -12.05 -12.38
C GLN A 199 -18.25 -12.62 -13.29
N ASP A 200 -18.62 -13.53 -14.19
CA ASP A 200 -17.69 -14.12 -15.17
C ASP A 200 -17.05 -13.07 -16.08
N ALA A 201 -17.84 -12.10 -16.56
CA ALA A 201 -17.37 -11.04 -17.43
C ALA A 201 -16.33 -10.16 -16.73
N VAL A 202 -16.63 -9.64 -15.53
CA VAL A 202 -15.70 -8.75 -14.82
C VAL A 202 -14.43 -9.51 -14.39
N LEU A 203 -14.54 -10.76 -13.93
CA LEU A 203 -13.38 -11.61 -13.64
C LEU A 203 -12.52 -11.88 -14.88
N ALA A 204 -13.15 -12.05 -16.05
CA ALA A 204 -12.41 -12.20 -17.29
C ALA A 204 -11.61 -10.95 -17.62
N VAL A 205 -12.16 -9.74 -17.39
CA VAL A 205 -11.42 -8.47 -17.58
C VAL A 205 -10.23 -8.37 -16.64
N VAL A 206 -10.40 -8.70 -15.35
CA VAL A 206 -9.30 -8.75 -14.37
C VAL A 206 -8.19 -9.71 -14.84
N ALA A 207 -8.57 -10.86 -15.39
CA ALA A 207 -7.64 -11.90 -15.80
C ALA A 207 -6.94 -11.66 -17.16
N ARG A 208 -7.21 -10.55 -17.86
CA ARG A 208 -6.69 -10.28 -19.22
C ARG A 208 -5.18 -10.04 -19.28
N GLY A 209 -4.61 -9.45 -18.24
CA GLY A 209 -3.25 -8.94 -18.28
C GLY A 209 -2.53 -9.00 -16.94
N PRO A 210 -1.22 -8.73 -16.93
CA PRO A 210 -0.47 -8.67 -15.68
C PRO A 210 -0.93 -7.50 -14.82
N LEU A 211 -0.85 -7.70 -13.51
CA LEU A 211 -1.16 -6.72 -12.49
C LEU A 211 0.13 -6.26 -11.80
N LEU A 212 0.25 -4.96 -11.62
CA LEU A 212 1.28 -4.32 -10.81
C LEU A 212 0.78 -4.20 -9.37
N VAL A 213 1.62 -4.52 -8.39
CA VAL A 213 1.31 -4.23 -6.98
C VAL A 213 1.43 -2.73 -6.71
N ALA A 214 0.31 -2.06 -6.49
CA ALA A 214 0.26 -0.63 -6.14
C ALA A 214 0.39 -0.40 -4.63
N ASP A 215 -0.21 -1.27 -3.82
CA ASP A 215 -0.06 -1.29 -2.37
C ASP A 215 -0.08 -2.73 -1.85
N GLY A 216 0.73 -3.01 -0.83
CA GLY A 216 0.74 -4.30 -0.16
C GLY A 216 1.78 -5.28 -0.68
N ASN A 217 2.95 -4.83 -1.16
CA ASN A 217 4.04 -5.70 -1.62
C ASN A 217 4.35 -6.84 -0.64
N HIS A 218 4.46 -6.56 0.67
CA HIS A 218 4.66 -7.61 1.68
C HIS A 218 3.45 -8.55 1.83
N ARG A 219 2.20 -8.07 1.63
CA ARG A 219 0.99 -8.91 1.64
C ARG A 219 1.00 -9.87 0.46
N VAL A 220 1.34 -9.37 -0.73
CA VAL A 220 1.46 -10.20 -1.94
C VAL A 220 2.55 -11.25 -1.78
N ALA A 221 3.73 -10.87 -1.28
CA ALA A 221 4.81 -11.82 -1.04
C ALA A 221 4.46 -12.86 0.03
N ALA A 222 3.77 -12.44 1.10
CA ALA A 222 3.32 -13.35 2.16
C ALA A 222 2.25 -14.33 1.65
N ALA A 223 1.32 -13.86 0.82
CA ALA A 223 0.34 -14.72 0.16
C ALA A 223 1.06 -15.71 -0.76
N ALA A 224 1.99 -15.26 -1.61
CA ALA A 224 2.72 -16.13 -2.55
C ALA A 224 3.57 -17.20 -1.85
N ALA A 225 4.05 -16.92 -0.63
CA ALA A 225 4.77 -17.88 0.21
C ALA A 225 3.85 -18.89 0.93
N SER A 226 2.53 -18.70 0.89
CA SER A 226 1.56 -19.61 1.49
C SER A 226 1.18 -20.76 0.54
N ASP A 227 0.77 -21.90 1.10
CA ASP A 227 0.40 -23.13 0.36
C ASP A 227 -0.68 -22.93 -0.72
N ARG A 228 -1.47 -21.86 -0.62
CA ARG A 228 -2.60 -21.58 -1.53
C ARG A 228 -2.38 -20.38 -2.43
N SER A 229 -1.33 -19.60 -2.19
CA SER A 229 -1.02 -18.35 -2.90
C SER A 229 -2.18 -17.34 -3.02
N SER A 230 -3.25 -17.53 -2.24
CA SER A 230 -4.50 -16.77 -2.33
C SER A 230 -4.36 -15.41 -1.68
N LEU A 231 -4.70 -14.37 -2.43
CA LEU A 231 -4.66 -12.97 -2.00
C LEU A 231 -6.02 -12.33 -2.22
N LEU A 232 -6.60 -11.70 -1.20
CA LEU A 232 -7.67 -10.74 -1.41
C LEU A 232 -7.07 -9.46 -2.02
N ALA A 233 -7.56 -9.06 -3.19
CA ALA A 233 -7.06 -7.90 -3.90
C ALA A 233 -8.20 -7.00 -4.38
N LEU A 234 -8.01 -5.70 -4.24
CA LEU A 234 -8.71 -4.70 -5.05
C LEU A 234 -7.93 -4.55 -6.35
N VAL A 235 -8.50 -5.01 -7.45
CA VAL A 235 -7.97 -4.75 -8.79
C VAL A 235 -8.67 -3.52 -9.35
N THR A 236 -7.93 -2.44 -9.61
CA THR A 236 -8.51 -1.14 -10.04
C THR A 236 -7.67 -0.46 -11.12
N GLY A 237 -8.33 0.15 -12.10
CA GLY A 237 -7.71 0.91 -13.18
C GLY A 237 -7.85 2.43 -13.08
N GLY A 238 -8.57 2.95 -12.08
CA GLY A 238 -8.95 4.37 -12.01
C GLY A 238 -10.49 4.55 -11.91
N PRO A 239 -11.05 5.70 -12.32
CA PRO A 239 -10.55 6.58 -13.39
C PRO A 239 -9.62 7.72 -12.94
N ALA A 240 -9.53 8.00 -11.64
CA ALA A 240 -8.70 9.09 -11.11
C ALA A 240 -7.75 8.58 -10.02
N LEU A 241 -7.08 7.47 -10.31
CA LEU A 241 -6.01 6.93 -9.47
C LEU A 241 -4.85 7.94 -9.47
N ARG A 242 -4.35 8.29 -8.29
CA ARG A 242 -3.21 9.20 -8.14
C ARG A 242 -2.02 8.45 -7.57
N ILE A 243 -0.83 8.92 -7.96
CA ILE A 243 0.42 8.59 -7.28
C ILE A 243 0.84 9.86 -6.56
N GLY A 244 0.83 9.82 -5.24
CA GLY A 244 1.35 10.88 -4.38
C GLY A 244 2.87 10.83 -4.26
N ALA A 245 3.47 11.96 -3.89
CA ALA A 245 4.90 12.02 -3.58
C ALA A 245 5.19 11.28 -2.26
N ILE A 246 6.36 10.62 -2.21
CA ILE A 246 6.96 10.15 -0.96
C ILE A 246 8.28 10.88 -0.80
N HIS A 247 8.39 11.64 0.28
CA HIS A 247 9.57 12.42 0.66
C HIS A 247 10.56 11.56 1.48
N ARG A 248 11.72 12.12 1.79
CA ARG A 248 12.68 11.54 2.75
C ARG A 248 12.86 12.49 3.92
N ALA A 249 12.48 12.07 5.11
CA ALA A 249 12.73 12.79 6.36
C ALA A 249 14.06 12.32 6.96
N LEU A 250 14.96 13.27 7.23
CA LEU A 250 16.20 13.05 7.97
C LEU A 250 15.93 13.25 9.47
N VAL A 251 16.25 12.24 10.28
CA VAL A 251 15.85 12.16 11.69
C VAL A 251 17.06 11.92 12.58
N GLY A 252 17.23 12.75 13.62
CA GLY A 252 18.29 12.58 14.60
C GLY A 252 19.71 12.71 14.02
N THR A 253 19.85 13.42 12.92
CA THR A 253 21.11 13.76 12.26
C THR A 253 21.73 15.04 12.82
N GLY A 254 20.90 15.96 13.32
CA GLY A 254 21.32 17.28 13.78
C GLY A 254 21.77 18.25 12.68
N LEU A 255 21.58 17.87 11.41
CA LEU A 255 22.00 18.68 10.25
C LEU A 255 21.06 19.86 10.03
N ALA A 256 21.61 21.07 9.94
CA ALA A 256 20.88 22.26 9.54
C ALA A 256 21.01 22.52 8.03
N SER A 257 20.26 23.50 7.51
CA SER A 257 20.32 23.89 6.09
C SER A 257 21.76 24.22 5.62
N GLY A 258 22.56 24.92 6.41
CA GLY A 258 23.97 25.20 6.06
C GLY A 258 24.82 23.93 5.88
N ASP A 259 24.68 22.95 6.79
CA ASP A 259 25.43 21.70 6.72
C ASP A 259 25.06 20.90 5.45
N LEU A 260 23.76 20.87 5.13
CA LEU A 260 23.25 20.21 3.92
C LEU A 260 23.78 20.89 2.65
N ALA A 261 23.72 22.22 2.59
CA ALA A 261 24.21 22.99 1.45
C ALA A 261 25.72 22.77 1.22
N ASP A 262 26.54 22.85 2.27
CA ASP A 262 27.98 22.64 2.20
C ASP A 262 28.35 21.22 1.78
N ALA A 263 27.61 20.22 2.26
CA ALA A 263 27.82 18.82 1.86
C ALA A 263 27.47 18.59 0.38
N TRP A 264 26.31 19.06 -0.06
CA TRP A 264 25.87 18.91 -1.45
C TRP A 264 26.73 19.71 -2.43
N PHE A 265 27.17 20.91 -2.05
CA PHE A 265 28.10 21.70 -2.86
C PHE A 265 29.46 20.98 -3.02
N ARG A 266 30.01 20.40 -1.94
CA ARG A 266 31.24 19.59 -2.01
C ARG A 266 31.07 18.33 -2.86
N ALA A 267 29.87 17.76 -2.90
CA ALA A 267 29.52 16.65 -3.78
C ALA A 267 29.30 17.07 -5.25
N GLY A 268 29.44 18.36 -5.58
CA GLY A 268 29.30 18.90 -6.94
C GLY A 268 27.85 19.09 -7.40
N LEU A 269 26.89 19.10 -6.47
CA LEU A 269 25.47 19.34 -6.79
C LEU A 269 25.20 20.84 -6.92
N ALA A 270 24.28 21.19 -7.81
CA ALA A 270 23.82 22.56 -7.94
C ALA A 270 22.73 22.84 -6.91
N VAL A 271 23.05 23.73 -5.96
CA VAL A 271 22.21 24.07 -4.80
C VAL A 271 21.93 25.58 -4.81
N TRP A 272 20.67 25.94 -4.56
CA TRP A 272 20.25 27.34 -4.40
C TRP A 272 19.46 27.49 -3.11
N GLU A 273 19.79 28.52 -2.33
CA GLU A 273 19.01 28.91 -1.16
C GLU A 273 17.78 29.71 -1.60
N GLY A 274 16.62 29.32 -1.06
CA GLY A 274 15.35 30.02 -1.31
C GLY A 274 14.57 30.22 -0.02
N ARG A 275 13.64 31.18 -0.05
CA ARG A 275 12.59 31.27 0.97
C ARG A 275 11.31 30.70 0.38
N GLN A 276 10.76 29.67 1.01
CA GLN A 276 9.44 29.13 0.70
C GLN A 276 9.34 28.57 -0.74
N SER A 277 10.14 27.54 -1.03
CA SER A 277 10.09 26.86 -2.33
C SER A 277 8.94 25.85 -2.39
N ASP A 278 8.09 25.92 -3.41
CA ASP A 278 7.05 24.91 -3.61
C ASP A 278 7.68 23.53 -3.87
N PRO A 279 7.08 22.44 -3.35
CA PRO A 279 7.53 21.09 -3.68
C PRO A 279 7.54 20.86 -5.19
N PRO A 280 8.50 20.09 -5.73
CA PRO A 280 8.61 19.88 -7.16
C PRO A 280 7.38 19.13 -7.70
N GLY A 281 6.78 19.67 -8.77
CA GLY A 281 5.62 19.07 -9.44
C GLY A 281 5.99 18.01 -10.49
N CYS A 282 7.26 17.96 -10.92
CA CYS A 282 7.79 16.99 -11.86
C CYS A 282 9.21 16.54 -11.45
N PRO A 283 9.65 15.34 -11.89
CA PRO A 283 11.00 14.84 -11.61
C PRO A 283 12.11 15.77 -12.13
N GLY A 284 13.26 15.76 -11.45
CA GLY A 284 14.48 16.49 -11.83
C GLY A 284 15.02 17.43 -10.77
N SER A 285 14.31 17.64 -9.67
CA SER A 285 14.78 18.47 -8.56
C SER A 285 14.24 18.01 -7.21
N VAL A 286 14.88 18.49 -6.14
CA VAL A 286 14.49 18.26 -4.75
C VAL A 286 14.40 19.59 -4.03
N VAL A 287 13.38 19.76 -3.19
CA VAL A 287 13.32 20.86 -2.22
C VAL A 287 13.58 20.29 -0.84
N ALA A 288 14.65 20.71 -0.18
CA ALA A 288 14.95 20.36 1.19
C ALA A 288 14.41 21.42 2.15
N ARG A 289 13.52 21.02 3.05
CA ARG A 289 12.98 21.83 4.14
C ARG A 289 13.77 21.52 5.40
N ALA A 290 14.59 22.44 5.88
CA ALA A 290 15.38 22.28 7.10
C ALA A 290 15.30 23.56 7.96
N SER A 291 15.82 23.49 9.19
CA SER A 291 15.95 24.70 10.02
C SER A 291 16.86 25.74 9.33
N GLY A 292 16.39 26.99 9.25
CA GLY A 292 17.10 28.11 8.62
C GLY A 292 16.49 28.53 7.28
N ALA A 293 16.77 27.78 6.22
CA ALA A 293 16.33 28.07 4.85
C ALA A 293 15.88 26.82 4.08
N ASP A 294 15.08 27.01 3.04
CA ASP A 294 14.79 25.97 2.07
C ASP A 294 15.93 25.89 1.04
N LEU A 295 16.30 24.69 0.64
CA LEU A 295 17.31 24.46 -0.39
C LEU A 295 16.67 23.81 -1.62
N LEU A 296 16.90 24.38 -2.79
CA LEU A 296 16.58 23.74 -4.06
C LEU A 296 17.83 23.05 -4.59
N VAL A 297 17.71 21.77 -4.92
CA VAL A 297 18.79 20.96 -5.50
C VAL A 297 18.35 20.46 -6.87
N ALA A 298 19.11 20.79 -7.92
CA ALA A 298 18.90 20.20 -9.23
C ALA A 298 19.58 18.84 -9.31
N LEU A 299 18.84 17.83 -9.77
CA LEU A 299 19.39 16.51 -9.97
C LEU A 299 20.17 16.48 -11.30
N PRO A 300 21.32 15.77 -11.36
CA PRO A 300 22.10 15.63 -12.60
C PRO A 300 21.24 15.12 -13.75
N ARG A 301 21.54 15.48 -15.00
CA ARG A 301 20.82 14.93 -16.16
C ARG A 301 21.16 13.44 -16.36
N PRO A 302 20.31 12.64 -17.00
CA PRO A 302 20.67 11.28 -17.40
C PRO A 302 21.85 11.26 -18.37
N GLU A 303 22.76 10.31 -18.18
CA GLU A 303 23.92 10.11 -19.06
C GLU A 303 23.51 9.37 -20.35
N PRO A 304 24.24 9.53 -21.47
CA PRO A 304 23.99 8.77 -22.69
C PRO A 304 24.02 7.25 -22.43
N GLY A 305 22.94 6.55 -22.82
CA GLY A 305 22.81 5.11 -22.63
C GLY A 305 22.23 4.68 -21.28
N GLU A 306 21.93 5.61 -20.37
CA GLU A 306 21.22 5.30 -19.13
C GLU A 306 19.76 4.86 -19.44
N PRO A 307 19.26 3.76 -18.84
CA PRO A 307 17.90 3.29 -19.08
C PRO A 307 16.86 4.26 -18.48
N LEU A 308 15.99 4.79 -19.33
CA LEU A 308 14.89 5.68 -18.95
C LEU A 308 13.55 4.92 -18.86
N PRO A 309 12.62 5.35 -17.99
CA PRO A 309 12.73 6.49 -17.09
C PRO A 309 13.66 6.19 -15.92
N ARG A 310 14.19 7.26 -15.33
CA ARG A 310 14.98 7.23 -14.09
C ARG A 310 14.11 7.75 -12.96
N ILE A 311 14.04 7.03 -11.86
CA ILE A 311 13.22 7.39 -10.71
C ILE A 311 14.08 8.13 -9.69
N ASP A 312 13.76 9.41 -9.43
CA ASP A 312 14.56 10.32 -8.62
C ASP A 312 14.85 9.81 -7.21
N HIS A 313 13.94 9.06 -6.59
CA HIS A 313 14.14 8.49 -5.24
C HIS A 313 15.47 7.76 -5.09
N GLY A 314 15.84 6.93 -6.06
CA GLY A 314 17.11 6.20 -6.02
C GLY A 314 18.32 7.12 -6.18
N LEU A 315 18.18 8.19 -6.96
CA LEU A 315 19.23 9.19 -7.15
C LEU A 315 19.42 10.05 -5.91
N VAL A 316 18.32 10.44 -5.26
CA VAL A 316 18.33 11.22 -4.01
C VAL A 316 18.93 10.41 -2.88
N GLU A 317 18.52 9.15 -2.69
CA GLU A 317 19.11 8.28 -1.67
C GLU A 317 20.61 8.09 -1.88
N ARG A 318 21.06 7.93 -3.12
CA ARG A 318 22.49 7.77 -3.42
C ARG A 318 23.27 9.07 -3.28
N LEU A 319 22.93 10.11 -4.05
CA LEU A 319 23.76 11.32 -4.15
C LEU A 319 23.59 12.25 -2.95
N LEU A 320 22.35 12.53 -2.56
CA LEU A 320 22.07 13.55 -1.54
C LEU A 320 22.21 13.00 -0.12
N ILE A 321 22.02 11.70 0.09
CA ILE A 321 22.03 11.09 1.43
C ILE A 321 23.31 10.27 1.64
N ALA A 322 23.53 9.21 0.84
CA ALA A 322 24.67 8.32 1.06
C ALA A 322 26.01 9.00 0.73
N ASP A 323 26.18 9.49 -0.50
CA ASP A 323 27.46 10.00 -0.97
C ASP A 323 27.82 11.35 -0.32
N ALA A 324 26.87 12.28 -0.23
CA ALA A 324 27.12 13.60 0.31
C ALA A 324 27.12 13.68 1.85
N LEU A 325 26.24 12.94 2.53
CA LEU A 325 26.08 13.04 3.99
C LEU A 325 26.69 11.84 4.73
N GLY A 326 27.07 10.76 4.04
CA GLY A 326 27.56 9.54 4.67
C GLY A 326 26.50 8.79 5.48
N ILE A 327 25.21 9.06 5.23
CA ILE A 327 24.09 8.45 5.93
C ILE A 327 23.61 7.24 5.14
N ASP A 328 23.48 6.08 5.78
CA ASP A 328 22.82 4.93 5.15
C ASP A 328 21.35 5.26 4.89
N PRO A 329 20.88 5.31 3.63
CA PRO A 329 19.49 5.57 3.34
C PRO A 329 18.56 4.53 3.95
N ALA A 330 19.03 3.29 4.17
CA ALA A 330 18.26 2.22 4.80
C ALA A 330 18.37 2.19 6.33
N GLY A 331 19.20 3.07 6.90
CA GLY A 331 19.39 3.22 8.32
C GLY A 331 18.25 3.96 9.02
N PRO A 332 18.32 4.06 10.36
CA PRO A 332 17.26 4.66 11.18
C PRO A 332 17.12 6.18 11.01
N HIS A 333 18.11 6.83 10.39
CA HIS A 333 18.14 8.28 10.19
C HIS A 333 17.34 8.77 8.98
N VAL A 334 16.78 7.85 8.18
CA VAL A 334 16.03 8.20 6.97
C VAL A 334 14.67 7.51 7.00
N ARG A 335 13.61 8.31 6.96
CA ARG A 335 12.22 7.83 6.96
C ARG A 335 11.51 8.24 5.68
N ALA A 336 10.76 7.31 5.10
CA ALA A 336 9.84 7.62 4.01
C ALA A 336 8.64 8.41 4.57
N LEU A 337 8.33 9.56 3.97
CA LEU A 337 7.25 10.43 4.43
C LEU A 337 6.29 10.72 3.26
N PRO A 338 5.13 10.08 3.18
CA PRO A 338 4.12 10.42 2.17
C PRO A 338 3.71 11.89 2.28
N ALA A 339 3.46 12.54 1.15
CA ALA A 339 3.01 13.94 1.14
C ALA A 339 1.74 14.13 2.00
N GLY A 340 1.67 15.24 2.73
CA GLY A 340 0.57 15.56 3.63
C GLY A 340 0.63 14.90 5.01
N HIS A 341 1.53 13.92 5.22
CA HIS A 341 1.73 13.35 6.55
C HIS A 341 2.63 14.25 7.41
N PRO A 342 2.38 14.35 8.73
CA PRO A 342 3.23 15.13 9.61
C PRO A 342 4.62 14.49 9.71
N ALA A 343 5.68 15.29 9.55
CA ALA A 343 7.05 14.82 9.67
C ALA A 343 7.39 14.32 11.10
N GLY A 344 6.79 14.95 12.12
CA GLY A 344 7.05 14.66 13.53
C GLY A 344 8.16 15.54 14.13
N ALA A 345 8.25 15.55 15.47
CA ALA A 345 9.11 16.49 16.21
C ALA A 345 10.62 16.22 16.13
N GLN A 346 11.04 15.03 15.68
CA GLN A 346 12.44 14.62 15.63
C GLN A 346 13.08 14.77 14.24
N VAL A 347 12.38 15.41 13.29
CA VAL A 347 12.85 15.58 11.91
C VAL A 347 13.70 16.84 11.81
N ASP A 348 14.94 16.68 11.35
CA ASP A 348 15.88 17.79 11.12
C ASP A 348 15.66 18.42 9.74
N ALA A 349 15.35 17.58 8.74
CA ALA A 349 15.09 18.02 7.38
C ALA A 349 14.13 17.09 6.63
N VAL A 350 13.38 17.63 5.67
CA VAL A 350 12.54 16.87 4.73
C VAL A 350 12.99 17.15 3.30
N LEU A 351 13.47 16.13 2.60
CA LEU A 351 13.75 16.17 1.17
C LEU A 351 12.45 15.88 0.41
N GLN A 352 11.86 16.90 -0.18
CA GLN A 352 10.63 16.83 -0.95
C GLN A 352 10.93 16.49 -2.41
N LEU A 353 10.43 15.35 -2.85
CA LEU A 353 10.50 14.86 -4.23
C LEU A 353 9.16 15.01 -4.95
N ALA A 354 9.20 15.02 -6.27
CA ALA A 354 8.00 15.00 -7.09
C ALA A 354 7.30 13.63 -7.03
N PRO A 355 5.98 13.59 -7.23
CA PRO A 355 5.29 12.33 -7.46
C PRO A 355 5.84 11.63 -8.71
N VAL A 356 5.96 10.30 -8.66
CA VAL A 356 6.38 9.52 -9.82
C VAL A 356 5.23 9.44 -10.83
N PRO A 357 5.43 9.84 -12.10
CA PRO A 357 4.41 9.70 -13.12
C PRO A 357 4.00 8.22 -13.30
N PHE A 358 2.70 7.94 -13.42
CA PHE A 358 2.23 6.56 -13.60
C PHE A 358 2.78 5.90 -14.88
N ALA A 359 2.93 6.69 -15.96
CA ALA A 359 3.57 6.23 -17.19
C ALA A 359 5.01 5.73 -16.95
N ASP A 360 5.75 6.38 -16.06
CA ASP A 360 7.12 5.98 -15.73
C ASP A 360 7.13 4.66 -14.95
N VAL A 361 6.19 4.48 -14.01
CA VAL A 361 6.04 3.21 -13.28
C VAL A 361 5.77 2.07 -14.26
N LEU A 362 4.86 2.26 -15.22
CA LEU A 362 4.57 1.26 -16.25
C LEU A 362 5.78 0.99 -17.15
N ALA A 363 6.54 2.02 -17.52
CA ALA A 363 7.73 1.86 -18.36
C ALA A 363 8.86 1.10 -17.65
N VAL A 364 9.16 1.41 -16.38
CA VAL A 364 10.11 0.65 -15.55
C VAL A 364 9.69 -0.83 -15.49
N HIS A 365 8.40 -1.06 -15.30
CA HIS A 365 7.82 -2.39 -15.21
C HIS A 365 7.92 -3.20 -16.51
N GLN A 366 7.63 -2.57 -17.65
CA GLN A 366 7.74 -3.17 -18.98
C GLN A 366 9.19 -3.57 -19.29
N GLN A 367 10.16 -2.84 -18.74
CA GLN A 367 11.59 -3.16 -18.85
C GLN A 367 12.05 -4.25 -17.88
N GLY A 368 11.17 -4.78 -17.02
CA GLY A 368 11.53 -5.77 -15.99
C GLY A 368 12.42 -5.22 -14.87
N ARG A 369 12.53 -3.88 -14.77
CA ARG A 369 13.27 -3.20 -13.69
C ARG A 369 12.38 -3.08 -12.45
N ARG A 370 12.99 -2.88 -11.28
CA ARG A 370 12.29 -2.63 -10.02
C ARG A 370 12.26 -1.14 -9.71
N MET A 371 11.18 -0.67 -9.08
CA MET A 371 11.12 0.69 -8.56
C MET A 371 12.01 0.81 -7.31
N PRO A 372 12.60 1.99 -7.04
CA PRO A 372 13.16 2.26 -5.74
C PRO A 372 12.09 2.07 -4.65
N ARG A 373 12.50 1.58 -3.49
CA ARG A 373 11.60 1.38 -2.35
C ARG A 373 10.88 2.68 -1.97
N LYS A 374 9.61 2.57 -1.57
CA LYS A 374 8.84 3.72 -1.07
C LYS A 374 8.92 4.93 -2.01
N SER A 375 8.75 4.69 -3.31
CA SER A 375 8.75 5.72 -4.37
C SER A 375 7.35 6.05 -4.88
N THR A 376 6.38 5.14 -4.76
CA THR A 376 5.01 5.31 -5.23
C THR A 376 4.01 5.21 -4.08
N TYR A 377 3.14 6.21 -3.93
CA TYR A 377 2.04 6.20 -2.98
C TYR A 377 0.70 6.25 -3.73
N PHE A 378 0.13 5.09 -4.04
CA PHE A 378 -1.13 5.02 -4.79
C PHE A 378 -2.33 5.36 -3.91
N THR A 379 -3.21 6.23 -4.40
CA THR A 379 -4.45 6.64 -3.75
C THR A 379 -5.62 6.74 -4.72
N PRO A 380 -6.86 6.58 -4.24
CA PRO A 380 -7.26 6.18 -2.89
C PRO A 380 -7.07 4.66 -2.64
N LYS A 381 -6.76 4.29 -1.39
CA LYS A 381 -6.51 2.89 -1.00
C LYS A 381 -7.81 2.14 -0.66
N PRO A 382 -7.85 0.80 -0.83
CA PRO A 382 -8.96 0.01 -0.31
C PRO A 382 -8.97 0.08 1.22
N ARG A 383 -10.16 0.22 1.79
CA ARG A 383 -10.36 0.14 3.24
C ARG A 383 -10.43 -1.31 3.69
N SER A 384 -9.57 -1.67 4.64
CA SER A 384 -9.51 -2.96 5.30
C SER A 384 -10.78 -3.25 6.09
N GLY A 385 -11.12 -4.54 6.24
CA GLY A 385 -12.26 -4.96 7.04
C GLY A 385 -13.65 -4.78 6.42
N LEU A 386 -13.82 -4.11 5.28
CA LEU A 386 -15.15 -4.04 4.64
C LEU A 386 -15.61 -5.41 4.10
N LEU A 387 -14.65 -6.22 3.66
CA LEU A 387 -14.85 -7.59 3.18
C LEU A 387 -13.69 -8.46 3.66
N LEU A 388 -14.01 -9.56 4.33
CA LEU A 388 -13.07 -10.61 4.67
C LEU A 388 -13.26 -11.78 3.71
N ALA A 389 -12.18 -12.47 3.36
CA ALA A 389 -12.25 -13.65 2.50
C ALA A 389 -11.62 -14.87 3.18
N ASP A 390 -12.32 -16.00 3.13
CA ASP A 390 -11.78 -17.30 3.53
C ASP A 390 -10.67 -17.72 2.55
N LEU A 391 -9.57 -18.24 3.09
CA LEU A 391 -8.42 -18.72 2.32
C LEU A 391 -8.14 -20.22 2.52
N THR A 392 -9.00 -20.91 3.27
CA THR A 392 -8.83 -22.33 3.61
C THR A 392 -9.43 -23.28 2.58
N GLU A 393 -10.36 -22.79 1.75
CA GLU A 393 -11.08 -23.56 0.72
C GLU A 393 -10.42 -23.59 -0.68
#